data_AF-A0A239A8X0-F1
#
_entry.id   AF-A0A239A8X0-F1
#
_cell.length_a   1.000
_cell.length_b   1.000
_cell.length_c   1.000
_cell.angle_alpha   90.00
_cell.angle_beta   90.00
_cell.angle_gamma   90.00
#
_symmetry.space_group_name_H-M   'P 1'
#
loop_
_entity.id
_entity.type
_entity.pdbx_description
1 polymer ?
#
loop_
_entity_poly.entity_id
_entity_poly.type
_entity_poly.pdbx_seq_one_letter_code
_entity_poly.pdbx_strand_id
1 'polypeptide(L)' 'MTRSRSSRLSLRPGVRELDVTSLVPPKYAPQFADAEQVLEAIAGRGLRTRVLTPNPRGVQRAVELNDRLVLQSRLF' A
#
# COMPACT_ATOMS: atom_id res chain seq x y z
N MET A 1 6.08 -23.50 -6.10
CA MET A 1 7.11 -22.54 -6.57
C MET A 1 6.43 -21.20 -6.86
N THR A 2 6.39 -20.28 -5.90
CA THR A 2 6.07 -18.87 -6.18
C THR A 2 7.09 -18.05 -5.41
N ARG A 3 8.11 -17.58 -6.12
CA ARG A 3 9.18 -16.75 -5.56
C ARG A 3 8.58 -15.39 -5.21
N SER A 4 8.15 -15.18 -3.97
CA SER A 4 7.96 -13.83 -3.42
C SER A 4 9.32 -13.14 -3.43
N ARG A 5 9.58 -12.35 -4.48
CA ARG A 5 10.68 -11.42 -4.50
C ARG A 5 10.28 -10.29 -3.54
N SER A 6 10.71 -10.38 -2.29
CA SER A 6 10.75 -9.23 -1.39
C SER A 6 11.67 -8.18 -2.01
N SER A 7 11.10 -7.31 -2.83
CA SER A 7 11.77 -6.12 -3.34
C SER A 7 12.10 -5.26 -2.13
N ARG A 8 13.38 -5.22 -1.76
CA ARG A 8 13.87 -4.26 -0.77
C ARG A 8 13.58 -2.87 -1.31
N LEU A 9 12.62 -2.21 -0.69
CA LEU A 9 12.27 -0.83 -0.99
C LEU A 9 13.47 0.04 -0.62
N SER A 10 14.27 0.43 -1.62
CA SER A 10 15.42 1.33 -1.43
C SER A 10 14.91 2.76 -1.40
N LEU A 11 14.68 3.29 -0.20
CA LEU A 11 14.26 4.68 -0.01
C LEU A 11 15.45 5.60 -0.34
N ARG A 12 15.29 6.47 -1.33
CA ARG A 12 16.25 7.56 -1.55
C ARG A 12 16.18 8.53 -0.37
N PRO A 13 17.31 9.06 0.13
CA PRO A 13 17.30 10.09 1.16
C PRO A 13 16.44 11.28 0.71
N GLY A 14 15.46 11.68 1.53
CA GLY A 14 14.59 12.84 1.27
C GLY A 14 13.16 12.53 0.78
N VAL A 15 12.87 11.29 0.37
CA VAL A 15 11.49 10.89 0.01
C VAL A 15 10.69 10.69 1.29
N ARG A 16 9.78 11.62 1.59
CA ARG A 16 8.89 11.55 2.77
C ARG A 16 7.52 10.95 2.46
N GLU A 17 7.20 10.78 1.19
CA GLU A 17 5.91 10.32 0.70
C GLU A 17 6.10 9.34 -0.47
N LEU A 18 5.36 8.22 -0.45
CA LEU A 18 5.55 7.14 -1.40
C LEU A 18 4.21 6.52 -1.82
N ASP A 19 4.00 6.32 -3.11
CA ASP A 19 2.95 5.47 -3.66
C ASP A 19 3.36 4.00 -3.49
N VAL A 20 2.67 3.28 -2.60
CA VAL A 20 3.11 1.96 -2.16
C VAL A 20 2.32 0.84 -2.81
N THR A 21 0.99 0.90 -2.76
CA THR A 21 0.13 -0.19 -3.24
C THR A 21 -1.32 0.26 -3.43
N SER A 22 -2.19 -0.67 -3.84
CA SER A 22 -3.63 -0.46 -4.00
C SER A 22 -4.44 -1.58 -3.35
N LEU A 23 -5.53 -1.21 -2.67
CA LEU A 23 -6.50 -2.15 -2.11
C LEU A 23 -7.68 -2.39 -3.07
N VAL A 24 -7.38 -2.45 -4.37
CA VAL A 24 -8.31 -2.93 -5.40
C VAL A 24 -8.50 -4.43 -5.24
N PRO A 25 -9.74 -4.98 -5.39
CA PRO A 25 -9.93 -6.42 -5.26
C PRO A 25 -9.00 -7.20 -6.21
N PRO A 26 -8.31 -8.26 -5.74
CA PRO A 26 -7.33 -9.00 -6.54
C PRO A 26 -7.90 -9.59 -7.85
N LYS A 27 -9.22 -9.82 -7.89
CA LYS A 27 -9.94 -10.21 -9.12
C LYS A 27 -9.70 -9.23 -10.29
N TYR A 28 -9.53 -7.94 -10.00
CA TYR A 28 -9.36 -6.89 -11.00
C TYR A 28 -7.91 -6.42 -11.13
N ALA A 29 -7.11 -6.55 -10.06
CA ALA A 29 -5.71 -6.14 -10.05
C ALA A 29 -4.85 -7.18 -9.28
N PRO A 30 -4.57 -8.35 -9.87
CA PRO A 30 -3.88 -9.44 -9.20
C PRO A 30 -2.44 -9.11 -8.77
N GLN A 31 -1.81 -8.12 -9.40
CA GLN A 31 -0.48 -7.62 -9.03
C GLN A 31 -0.43 -6.92 -7.66
N PHE A 32 -1.58 -6.56 -7.08
CA PHE A 32 -1.69 -5.98 -5.73
C PHE A 32 -2.27 -6.96 -4.71
N ALA A 33 -2.25 -8.27 -4.99
CA ALA A 33 -2.79 -9.28 -4.09
C ALA A 33 -2.10 -9.32 -2.72
N ASP A 34 -0.87 -8.82 -2.62
CA ASP A 34 -0.05 -8.72 -1.41
C ASP A 34 -0.10 -7.34 -0.75
N ALA A 35 -1.04 -6.46 -1.15
CA ALA A 35 -1.11 -5.08 -0.67
C ALA A 35 -1.10 -4.93 0.86
N GLU A 36 -1.82 -5.79 1.58
CA GLU A 36 -1.83 -5.75 3.06
C GLU A 36 -0.45 -6.08 3.64
N GLN A 37 0.23 -7.10 3.10
CA GLN A 37 1.55 -7.53 3.55
C GLN A 37 2.60 -6.44 3.30
N VAL A 38 2.48 -5.71 2.18
CA VAL A 38 3.33 -4.56 1.88
C VAL A 38 3.10 -3.44 2.89
N LEU A 39 1.84 -3.12 3.22
CA LEU A 39 1.50 -2.07 4.18
C LEU A 39 1.99 -2.39 5.59
N GLU A 40 1.83 -3.63 6.04
CA GLU A 40 2.36 -4.12 7.32
C GLU A 40 3.88 -4.00 7.38
N ALA A 41 4.59 -4.39 6.30
CA ALA A 41 6.06 -4.37 6.27
C ALA A 41 6.69 -2.96 6.34
N ILE A 42 5.90 -1.93 6.02
CA ILE A 42 6.34 -0.52 6.05
C ILE A 42 5.70 0.30 7.17
N ALA A 43 4.74 -0.27 7.92
CA ALA A 43 4.14 0.38 9.07
C ALA A 43 5.22 0.81 10.08
N GLY A 44 5.03 1.96 10.73
CA GLY A 44 5.98 2.48 11.72
C GLY A 44 7.30 3.02 11.17
N ARG A 45 7.56 2.97 9.86
CA ARG A 45 8.79 3.54 9.24
C ARG A 45 8.78 5.07 9.14
N GLY A 46 7.74 5.73 9.65
CA GLY A 46 7.59 7.19 9.63
C GLY A 46 7.36 7.81 8.24
N LEU A 47 7.09 6.98 7.23
CA LEU A 47 6.82 7.40 5.85
C LEU A 47 5.35 7.81 5.68
N ARG A 48 5.08 8.84 4.88
CA ARG A 48 3.72 9.07 4.38
C ARG A 48 3.45 8.08 3.26
N THR A 49 2.44 7.25 3.45
CA THR A 49 2.16 6.14 2.54
C THR A 49 0.91 6.46 1.75
N ARG A 50 1.02 6.55 0.42
CA ARG A 50 -0.13 6.67 -0.47
C ARG A 50 -0.64 5.30 -0.88
N VAL A 51 -1.95 5.11 -0.71
CA VAL A 51 -2.66 3.88 -1.06
C VAL A 51 -3.92 4.22 -1.85
N LEU A 52 -4.08 3.58 -3.00
CA LEU A 52 -5.29 3.69 -3.80
C LEU A 52 -6.37 2.77 -3.19
N THR A 53 -7.50 3.36 -2.80
CA THR A 53 -8.62 2.64 -2.18
C THR A 53 -9.90 2.92 -2.98
N PRO A 54 -10.38 1.97 -3.81
CA PRO A 54 -11.52 2.22 -4.70
C PRO A 54 -12.87 2.15 -3.99
N ASN A 55 -12.92 1.73 -2.72
CA ASN A 55 -14.15 1.58 -1.96
C ASN A 55 -13.90 1.79 -0.46
N PRO A 56 -14.97 2.05 0.34
CA PRO A 56 -14.86 2.28 1.77
C PRO A 56 -14.25 1.12 2.57
N ARG A 57 -14.42 -0.13 2.13
CA ARG A 57 -13.80 -1.28 2.82
C ARG A 57 -12.28 -1.23 2.70
N GLY A 58 -11.76 -0.87 1.53
CA GLY A 58 -10.33 -0.63 1.32
C GLY A 58 -9.80 0.51 2.19
N VAL A 59 -10.59 1.58 2.38
CA VAL A 59 -10.23 2.67 3.29
C VAL A 59 -10.12 2.19 4.74
N GLN A 60 -11.14 1.48 5.24
CA GLN A 60 -11.14 0.94 6.61
C GLN A 60 -9.92 0.06 6.83
N ARG A 61 -9.66 -0.85 5.89
CA ARG A 61 -8.53 -1.77 5.97
C ARG A 61 -7.18 -1.07 5.94
N ALA A 62 -7.04 -0.03 5.11
CA ALA A 62 -5.82 0.76 5.08
C ALA A 62 -5.55 1.39 6.46
N VAL A 63 -6.54 2.07 7.03
CA VAL A 63 -6.40 2.76 8.33
C VAL A 63 -6.03 1.81 9.48
N GLU A 64 -6.50 0.56 9.45
CA GLU A 64 -6.10 -0.46 10.41
C GLU A 64 -4.63 -0.87 10.31
N LEU A 65 -4.05 -0.83 9.10
CA LEU A 65 -2.72 -1.37 8.82
C LEU A 65 -1.60 -0.33 8.91
N ASN A 66 -1.91 0.96 8.79
CA ASN A 66 -0.89 2.00 8.75
C ASN A 66 -1.40 3.34 9.31
N ASP A 67 -0.62 3.94 10.21
CA ASP A 67 -0.95 5.15 10.96
C ASP A 67 -0.71 6.46 10.19
N ARG A 68 0.00 6.41 9.06
CA ARG A 68 0.39 7.59 8.25
C ARG A 68 0.01 7.44 6.79
N LEU A 69 -1.29 7.30 6.56
CA LEU A 69 -1.86 7.12 5.23
C LEU A 69 -2.32 8.40 4.57
N VAL A 70 -2.08 8.46 3.27
CA VAL A 70 -2.70 9.39 2.34
C VAL A 70 -3.58 8.57 1.41
N LEU A 71 -4.89 8.62 1.64
CA LEU A 71 -5.85 7.87 0.84
C LEU A 71 -6.11 8.60 -0.47
N GLN A 72 -5.95 7.87 -1.58
CA GLN A 72 -6.35 8.37 -2.88
C GLN A 72 -7.68 7.74 -3.28
N SER A 73 -8.67 8.61 -3.47
CA SER A 73 -9.98 8.29 -4.04
C SER A 73 -10.12 8.98 -5.39
N ARG A 74 -9.31 8.57 -6.38
CA ARG A 74 -9.55 8.98 -7.77
C ARG A 74 -10.25 7.83 -8.47
N LEU A 75 -11.56 7.99 -8.66
CA LEU A 75 -12.31 7.23 -9.66
C LEU A 75 -11.70 7.58 -11.02
N PHE A 76 -11.33 6.55 -11.78
CA PHE A 76 -10.90 6.72 -13.18
C PHE A 76 -12.05 7.28 -14.02
#